data_AF-A0A2T2VET5-F1
#
_entry.id   AF-A0A2T2VET5-F1
#
_cell.length_a   1.000
_cell.length_b   1.000
_cell.length_c   1.000
_cell.angle_alpha   90.00
_cell.angle_beta   90.00
_cell.angle_gamma   90.00
#
_symmetry.space_group_name_H-M   'P 1'
#
loop_
_entity.id
_entity.type
_entity.pdbx_description
1 polymer ?
#
loop_
_entity_poly.entity_id
_entity_poly.type
_entity_poly.pdbx_seq_one_letter_code
_entity_poly.pdbx_strand_id
1 'polypeptide(L)'
;MGKSKYEKFKKVIEKLKSLELAEDESVLFDAILFQVNGLLTKSLNKEKPDLLILNDLFSIIKQFHFPKPSYKYSYLHKMFLKANKQNWSDYLEFANWWGFQNFRDEDFQKEELKVGTKIISLAERAYIAYSRHLLDNQKWLFSKNLTQREAIRNFLPWLDEVIEKHPEMVYPPYYKAKLLLKTGENEQDTLDALRPFVQRKSNEFWAWETMADVFQENDDRKLACLCKALSFNSSEEFIINLRHKMASELIKREHYQAAKAEIEKIVEIREQNGWNILNTVKEWQNQEWYQSTQANQDNTELYQKYAPQAEEILYEDTPEKNVVVEFVNKHKKVLNFVKDQSFSGFFNYAGYLEKPEIGDILKVRLKPEGNEGYHKVLTLQKDDETKDHPAITDFQGQIKLKPPHNFGLVSSDNGKIFIHSKMVEKNKIEDKTDVSGRAVLSYNKKRGEWEWKAIIVNG
;
A
#
# COMPACT_ATOMS: atom_id res chain seq x y z
N MET A 1 -18.15 -21.53 32.10
CA MET A 1 -17.54 -21.86 33.41
C MET A 1 -18.53 -21.52 34.51
N GLY A 2 -18.92 -22.50 35.32
CA GLY A 2 -19.54 -22.22 36.61
C GLY A 2 -18.48 -21.67 37.55
N LYS A 3 -18.79 -20.60 38.30
CA LYS A 3 -17.86 -19.91 39.23
C LYS A 3 -17.03 -20.88 40.08
N SER A 4 -17.64 -22.00 40.52
CA SER A 4 -17.01 -23.06 41.31
C SER A 4 -15.68 -23.61 40.77
N LYS A 5 -15.53 -23.80 39.44
CA LYS A 5 -14.28 -24.39 38.89
C LYS A 5 -13.12 -23.38 38.86
N TYR A 6 -13.44 -22.10 38.65
CA TYR A 6 -12.47 -21.01 38.74
C TYR A 6 -11.96 -20.83 40.16
N GLU A 7 -12.87 -20.75 41.12
CA GLU A 7 -12.52 -20.59 42.54
C GLU A 7 -11.64 -21.74 43.05
N LYS A 8 -11.93 -22.98 42.61
CA LYS A 8 -11.07 -24.13 42.92
C LYS A 8 -9.67 -23.98 42.33
N PHE A 9 -9.56 -23.56 41.07
CA PHE A 9 -8.27 -23.31 40.44
C PHE A 9 -7.50 -22.20 41.15
N LYS A 10 -8.15 -21.05 41.40
CA LYS A 10 -7.57 -19.90 42.09
C LYS A 10 -6.98 -20.30 43.44
N LYS A 11 -7.74 -21.03 44.27
CA LYS A 11 -7.26 -21.55 45.57
C LYS A 11 -6.02 -22.45 45.44
N VAL A 12 -5.94 -23.28 44.40
CA VAL A 12 -4.76 -24.13 44.17
C VAL A 12 -3.57 -23.30 43.75
N ILE A 13 -3.76 -22.35 42.84
CA ILE A 13 -2.66 -21.51 42.35
C ILE A 13 -2.14 -20.57 43.45
N GLU A 14 -3.01 -20.01 44.28
CA GLU A 14 -2.61 -19.19 45.44
C GLU A 14 -1.77 -19.99 46.45
N LYS A 15 -2.11 -21.27 46.67
CA LYS A 15 -1.29 -22.18 47.49
C LYS A 15 0.05 -22.50 46.83
N LEU A 16 0.07 -22.77 45.53
CA LEU A 16 1.34 -23.02 44.82
C LEU A 16 2.24 -21.79 44.86
N LYS A 17 1.68 -20.59 44.77
CA LYS A 17 2.42 -19.34 44.93
C LYS A 17 3.09 -19.25 46.31
N SER A 18 2.40 -19.63 47.40
CA SER A 18 2.98 -19.57 48.75
C SER A 18 4.11 -20.56 48.99
N LEU A 19 4.40 -21.46 48.04
CA LEU A 19 5.50 -22.41 48.14
C LEU A 19 6.84 -21.85 47.61
N GLU A 20 6.86 -20.62 47.06
CA GLU A 20 8.08 -19.96 46.57
C GLU A 20 8.94 -20.87 45.67
N LEU A 21 8.28 -21.55 44.74
CA LEU A 21 8.87 -22.55 43.87
C LEU A 21 10.05 -21.96 43.06
N ALA A 22 11.14 -22.72 42.98
CA ALA A 22 12.31 -22.36 42.21
C ALA A 22 11.97 -22.21 40.71
N GLU A 23 12.71 -21.34 40.00
CA GLU A 23 12.43 -21.03 38.60
C GLU A 23 12.64 -22.21 37.64
N ASP A 24 13.41 -23.22 38.06
CA ASP A 24 13.76 -24.41 37.28
C ASP A 24 12.72 -25.55 37.36
N GLU A 25 11.63 -25.36 38.11
CA GLU A 25 10.46 -26.25 38.20
C GLU A 25 9.58 -26.23 36.91
N SER A 26 10.25 -26.37 35.76
CA SER A 26 9.70 -26.22 34.42
C SER A 26 8.50 -27.13 34.13
N VAL A 27 8.52 -28.38 34.62
CA VAL A 27 7.41 -29.35 34.45
C VAL A 27 6.15 -28.88 35.18
N LEU A 28 6.30 -28.36 36.40
CA LEU A 28 5.18 -27.85 37.18
C LEU A 28 4.60 -26.58 36.54
N PHE A 29 5.44 -25.63 36.14
CA PHE A 29 4.98 -24.42 35.47
C PHE A 29 4.33 -24.70 34.10
N ASP A 30 4.84 -25.69 33.36
CA ASP A 30 4.21 -26.16 32.12
C ASP A 30 2.81 -26.77 32.35
N ALA A 31 2.65 -27.53 33.44
CA ALA A 31 1.35 -28.07 33.85
C ALA A 31 0.37 -26.95 34.28
N ILE A 32 0.85 -25.94 35.02
CA ILE A 32 0.05 -24.76 35.38
C ILE A 32 -0.38 -24.02 34.12
N LEU A 33 0.53 -23.76 33.18
CA LEU A 33 0.25 -23.06 31.93
C LEU A 33 -0.80 -23.78 31.09
N PHE A 34 -0.76 -25.11 31.05
CA PHE A 34 -1.79 -25.93 30.41
C PHE A 34 -3.18 -25.71 31.04
N GLN A 35 -3.27 -25.69 32.37
CA GLN A 35 -4.54 -25.43 33.07
C GLN A 35 -5.04 -24.00 32.84
N VAL A 36 -4.15 -23.00 32.89
CA VAL A 36 -4.46 -21.60 32.58
C VAL A 36 -5.05 -21.48 31.17
N ASN A 37 -4.39 -22.06 30.17
CA ASN A 37 -4.86 -22.05 28.79
C ASN A 37 -6.23 -22.73 28.62
N GLY A 38 -6.47 -23.83 29.32
CA GLY A 38 -7.76 -24.49 29.34
C GLY A 38 -8.88 -23.64 29.94
N LEU A 39 -8.57 -22.84 30.98
CA LEU A 39 -9.52 -21.91 31.60
C LEU A 39 -9.79 -20.70 30.72
N LEU A 40 -8.75 -20.08 30.16
CA LEU A 40 -8.87 -18.96 29.21
C LEU A 40 -9.75 -19.35 28.02
N THR A 41 -9.47 -20.50 27.40
CA THR A 41 -10.26 -21.03 26.28
C THR A 41 -11.75 -21.13 26.63
N LYS A 42 -12.07 -21.70 27.81
CA LYS A 42 -13.46 -21.86 28.28
C LYS A 42 -14.12 -20.54 28.67
N SER A 43 -13.35 -19.56 29.14
CA SER A 43 -13.88 -18.24 29.50
C SER A 43 -14.20 -17.41 28.27
N LEU A 44 -13.26 -17.37 27.32
CA LEU A 44 -13.32 -16.53 26.10
C LEU A 44 -14.21 -17.10 25.00
N ASN A 45 -14.60 -18.38 25.06
CA ASN A 45 -15.55 -18.99 24.12
C ASN A 45 -17.03 -18.72 24.47
N LYS A 46 -17.31 -18.00 25.56
CA LYS A 46 -18.68 -17.54 25.87
C LYS A 46 -19.05 -16.36 24.98
N GLU A 47 -20.35 -16.17 24.76
CA GLU A 47 -20.90 -15.01 24.03
C GLU A 47 -20.59 -13.68 24.73
N LYS A 48 -20.66 -13.65 26.06
CA LYS A 48 -20.20 -12.53 26.91
C LYS A 48 -19.17 -13.02 27.93
N PRO A 49 -17.88 -12.90 27.64
CA PRO A 49 -16.82 -13.30 28.56
C PRO A 49 -16.74 -12.37 29.77
N ASP A 50 -16.41 -12.97 30.90
CA ASP A 50 -16.25 -12.24 32.16
C ASP A 50 -14.83 -11.68 32.23
N LEU A 51 -14.68 -10.40 31.90
CA LEU A 51 -13.37 -9.73 31.86
C LEU A 51 -12.73 -9.58 33.24
N LEU A 52 -13.51 -9.62 34.33
CA LEU A 52 -12.97 -9.56 35.69
C LEU A 52 -12.17 -10.82 36.02
N ILE A 53 -12.65 -11.98 35.55
CA ILE A 53 -11.91 -13.26 35.66
C ILE A 53 -10.58 -13.18 34.92
N LEU A 54 -10.52 -12.46 33.78
CA LEU A 54 -9.27 -12.30 33.02
C LEU A 54 -8.27 -11.41 33.76
N ASN A 55 -8.72 -10.31 34.38
CA ASN A 55 -7.87 -9.44 35.20
C ASN A 55 -7.25 -10.22 36.36
N ASP A 56 -8.09 -10.96 37.08
CA ASP A 56 -7.67 -11.75 38.24
C ASP A 56 -6.72 -12.88 37.82
N LEU A 57 -7.06 -13.62 36.75
CA LEU A 57 -6.17 -14.65 36.20
C LEU A 57 -4.84 -14.07 35.73
N PHE A 58 -4.84 -12.92 35.05
CA PHE A 58 -3.62 -12.24 34.62
C PHE A 58 -2.75 -11.83 35.82
N SER A 59 -3.36 -11.24 36.86
CA SER A 59 -2.66 -10.87 38.10
C SER A 59 -1.97 -12.06 38.76
N ILE A 60 -2.63 -13.22 38.75
CA ILE A 60 -2.11 -14.46 39.30
C ILE A 60 -0.93 -14.99 38.46
N ILE A 61 -1.13 -15.16 37.15
CA ILE A 61 -0.15 -15.82 36.29
C ILE A 61 1.14 -15.01 36.10
N LYS A 62 1.11 -13.69 36.33
CA LYS A 62 2.29 -12.82 36.24
C LYS A 62 3.46 -13.25 37.14
N GLN A 63 3.16 -14.05 38.15
CA GLN A 63 4.07 -14.40 39.25
C GLN A 63 4.71 -15.78 39.05
N PHE A 64 4.45 -16.43 37.90
CA PHE A 64 4.94 -17.77 37.59
C PHE A 64 6.02 -17.74 36.51
N HIS A 65 7.02 -18.63 36.65
CA HIS A 65 8.15 -18.76 35.74
C HIS A 65 7.84 -19.78 34.63
N PHE A 66 6.90 -19.43 33.75
CA PHE A 66 6.52 -20.32 32.65
C PHE A 66 7.71 -20.64 31.73
N PRO A 67 7.79 -21.86 31.16
CA PRO A 67 8.81 -22.19 30.16
C PRO A 67 8.63 -21.35 28.88
N LYS A 68 9.70 -20.65 28.49
CA LYS A 68 9.74 -19.78 27.31
C LYS A 68 11.03 -20.03 26.52
N PRO A 69 10.99 -19.98 25.18
CA PRO A 69 9.78 -19.98 24.37
C PRO A 69 9.13 -21.39 24.36
N SER A 70 7.80 -21.47 24.27
CA SER A 70 7.09 -22.76 24.17
C SER A 70 5.73 -22.61 23.48
N TYR A 71 5.22 -23.68 22.87
CA TYR A 71 3.90 -23.67 22.22
C TYR A 71 2.78 -23.21 23.16
N LYS A 72 2.79 -23.69 24.41
CA LYS A 72 1.77 -23.29 25.40
C LYS A 72 1.91 -21.83 25.81
N TYR A 73 3.12 -21.27 25.78
CA TYR A 73 3.36 -19.86 26.05
C TYR A 73 2.90 -18.97 24.89
N SER A 74 3.14 -19.38 23.64
CA SER A 74 2.55 -18.74 22.45
C SER A 74 1.01 -18.82 22.49
N TYR A 75 0.45 -19.96 22.86
CA TYR A 75 -0.99 -20.14 23.00
C TYR A 75 -1.60 -19.21 24.08
N LEU A 76 -0.86 -18.94 25.16
CA LEU A 76 -1.27 -17.95 26.17
C LEU A 76 -1.46 -16.56 25.52
N HIS A 77 -0.48 -16.10 24.73
CA HIS A 77 -0.59 -14.85 23.98
C HIS A 77 -1.77 -14.87 23.01
N LYS A 78 -2.00 -15.98 22.31
CA LYS A 78 -3.16 -16.16 21.43
C LYS A 78 -4.49 -15.96 22.17
N MET A 79 -4.60 -16.43 23.41
CA MET A 79 -5.79 -16.24 24.23
C MET A 79 -5.97 -14.79 24.67
N PHE A 80 -4.92 -14.11 25.11
CA PHE A 80 -5.03 -12.69 25.48
C PHE A 80 -5.24 -11.76 24.28
N LEU A 81 -4.78 -12.13 23.09
CA LEU A 81 -5.20 -11.46 21.85
C LEU A 81 -6.70 -11.64 21.57
N LYS A 82 -7.28 -12.79 21.90
CA LYS A 82 -8.73 -12.99 21.81
C LYS A 82 -9.47 -12.15 22.85
N ALA A 83 -8.94 -12.04 24.07
CA ALA A 83 -9.45 -11.13 25.09
C ALA A 83 -9.41 -9.65 24.63
N ASN A 84 -8.32 -9.23 24.01
CA ASN A 84 -8.19 -7.88 23.43
C ASN A 84 -9.33 -7.57 22.44
N LYS A 85 -9.66 -8.51 21.54
CA LYS A 85 -10.81 -8.36 20.61
C LYS A 85 -12.17 -8.19 21.31
N GLN A 86 -12.26 -8.50 22.60
CA GLN A 86 -13.43 -8.33 23.45
C GLN A 86 -13.30 -7.11 24.37
N ASN A 87 -12.45 -6.14 24.00
CA ASN A 87 -12.22 -4.89 24.73
C ASN A 87 -11.59 -5.07 26.12
N TRP A 88 -10.74 -6.08 26.29
CA TRP A 88 -9.91 -6.20 27.49
C TRP A 88 -8.83 -5.11 27.53
N SER A 89 -8.78 -4.33 28.60
CA SER A 89 -8.01 -3.09 28.69
C SER A 89 -6.51 -3.25 28.93
N ASP A 90 -6.09 -4.39 29.49
CA ASP A 90 -4.74 -4.54 30.07
C ASP A 90 -3.76 -5.23 29.09
N TYR A 91 -4.08 -5.20 27.80
CA TYR A 91 -3.28 -5.87 26.78
C TYR A 91 -1.84 -5.37 26.70
N LEU A 92 -1.58 -4.06 26.83
CA LEU A 92 -0.20 -3.53 26.84
C LEU A 92 0.59 -4.05 28.03
N GLU A 93 -0.03 -4.13 29.22
CA GLU A 93 0.60 -4.70 30.41
C GLU A 93 0.94 -6.17 30.20
N PHE A 94 0.01 -6.93 29.63
CA PHE A 94 0.21 -8.33 29.27
C PHE A 94 1.33 -8.52 28.26
N ALA A 95 1.31 -7.76 27.17
CA ALA A 95 2.29 -7.85 26.09
C ALA A 95 3.71 -7.58 26.60
N ASN A 96 3.89 -6.55 27.44
CA ASN A 96 5.18 -6.23 28.04
C ASN A 96 5.66 -7.32 29.00
N TRP A 97 4.77 -7.86 29.84
CA TRP A 97 5.10 -8.99 30.71
C TRP A 97 5.41 -10.27 29.92
N TRP A 98 4.67 -10.51 28.82
CA TRP A 98 4.84 -11.69 27.99
C TRP A 98 6.16 -11.67 27.23
N GLY A 99 6.56 -10.50 26.72
CA GLY A 99 7.85 -10.25 26.07
C GLY A 99 7.94 -10.82 24.65
N PHE A 100 8.03 -9.94 23.65
CA PHE A 100 7.95 -10.30 22.23
C PHE A 100 9.12 -11.18 21.76
N GLN A 101 10.26 -11.14 22.45
CA GLN A 101 11.39 -12.04 22.22
C GLN A 101 11.07 -13.52 22.46
N ASN A 102 9.93 -13.84 23.09
CA ASN A 102 9.50 -15.21 23.36
C ASN A 102 8.64 -15.82 22.23
N PHE A 103 8.42 -15.11 21.12
CA PHE A 103 7.83 -15.71 19.92
C PHE A 103 8.75 -16.78 19.35
N ARG A 104 8.14 -17.91 18.95
CA ARG A 104 8.83 -18.98 18.23
C ARG A 104 8.76 -18.73 16.73
N ASP A 105 9.64 -19.35 15.96
CA ASP A 105 9.65 -19.26 14.51
C ASP A 105 8.28 -19.60 13.89
N GLU A 106 7.55 -20.57 14.45
CA GLU A 106 6.21 -20.91 13.96
C GLU A 106 5.17 -19.82 14.21
N ASP A 107 5.37 -18.95 15.21
CA ASP A 107 4.44 -17.88 15.55
C ASP A 107 4.49 -16.72 14.54
N PHE A 108 5.55 -16.66 13.71
CA PHE A 108 5.69 -15.74 12.58
C PHE A 108 5.04 -16.27 11.30
N GLN A 109 4.68 -17.56 11.25
CA GLN A 109 4.02 -18.18 10.10
C GLN A 109 2.51 -17.90 10.09
N LYS A 110 1.92 -17.84 8.89
CA LYS A 110 0.46 -17.67 8.72
C LYS A 110 -0.28 -18.88 9.28
N GLU A 111 -1.35 -18.64 10.03
CA GLU A 111 -2.19 -19.71 10.57
C GLU A 111 -3.32 -20.06 9.58
N GLU A 112 -3.73 -21.32 9.54
CA GLU A 112 -4.91 -21.75 8.77
C GLU A 112 -6.12 -21.89 9.70
N LEU A 113 -7.19 -21.12 9.44
CA LEU A 113 -8.42 -21.16 10.27
C LEU A 113 -9.39 -22.24 9.82
N LYS A 114 -9.50 -22.41 8.50
CA LYS A 114 -10.31 -23.40 7.78
C LYS A 114 -9.54 -23.73 6.49
N VAL A 115 -9.78 -24.89 5.90
CA VAL A 115 -9.15 -25.30 4.64
C VAL A 115 -9.23 -24.16 3.63
N GLY A 116 -8.07 -23.62 3.24
CA GLY A 116 -7.93 -22.54 2.26
C GLY A 116 -8.04 -21.10 2.80
N THR A 117 -8.38 -20.87 4.07
CA THR A 117 -8.38 -19.52 4.69
C THR A 117 -7.17 -19.36 5.62
N LYS A 118 -6.15 -18.64 5.13
CA LYS A 118 -4.98 -18.26 5.92
C LYS A 118 -5.20 -16.89 6.57
N ILE A 119 -4.95 -16.80 7.87
CA ILE A 119 -4.88 -15.54 8.62
C ILE A 119 -3.41 -15.17 8.83
N ILE A 120 -3.15 -13.87 8.99
CA ILE A 120 -1.86 -13.34 9.43
C ILE A 120 -1.38 -14.01 10.74
N SER A 121 -0.07 -14.03 10.92
CA SER A 121 0.59 -14.79 11.98
C SER A 121 0.23 -14.29 13.39
N LEU A 122 0.54 -15.10 14.40
CA LEU A 122 0.30 -14.73 15.79
C LEU A 122 1.13 -13.49 16.16
N ALA A 123 2.40 -13.47 15.78
CA ALA A 123 3.31 -12.35 15.98
C ALA A 123 2.78 -11.08 15.29
N GLU A 124 2.40 -11.15 14.01
CA GLU A 124 1.88 -9.98 13.28
C GLU A 124 0.65 -9.39 13.97
N ARG A 125 -0.28 -10.25 14.43
CA ARG A 125 -1.46 -9.81 15.21
C ARG A 125 -1.08 -9.15 16.53
N ALA A 126 0.00 -9.61 17.18
CA ALA A 126 0.48 -9.04 18.43
C ALA A 126 1.00 -7.61 18.25
N TYR A 127 1.85 -7.40 17.23
CA TYR A 127 2.35 -6.07 16.85
C TYR A 127 1.22 -5.11 16.48
N ILE A 128 0.24 -5.57 15.71
CA ILE A 128 -0.96 -4.78 15.36
C ILE A 128 -1.72 -4.35 16.62
N ALA A 129 -2.00 -5.29 17.53
CA ALA A 129 -2.74 -5.01 18.75
C ALA A 129 -1.98 -4.01 19.65
N TYR A 130 -0.67 -4.20 19.82
CA TYR A 130 0.16 -3.31 20.60
C TYR A 130 0.16 -1.89 20.03
N SER A 131 0.37 -1.76 18.72
CA SER A 131 0.37 -0.47 18.02
C SER A 131 -0.96 0.27 18.15
N ARG A 132 -2.09 -0.42 18.02
CA ARG A 132 -3.43 0.17 18.21
C ARG A 132 -3.60 0.73 19.61
N HIS A 133 -3.20 -0.01 20.63
CA HIS A 133 -3.26 0.51 21.99
C HIS A 133 -2.32 1.69 22.22
N LEU A 134 -1.16 1.74 21.58
CA LEU A 134 -0.31 2.93 21.67
C LEU A 134 -0.95 4.16 21.01
N LEU A 135 -1.74 3.99 19.95
CA LEU A 135 -2.47 5.08 19.29
C LEU A 135 -3.64 5.60 20.12
N ASP A 136 -4.36 4.71 20.83
CA ASP A 136 -5.66 4.99 21.45
C ASP A 136 -5.66 5.03 23.00
N ASN A 137 -4.76 4.31 23.67
CA ASN A 137 -4.90 3.97 25.10
C ASN A 137 -4.16 4.91 26.05
N GLN A 138 -4.78 6.06 26.35
CA GLN A 138 -4.23 7.02 27.33
C GLN A 138 -4.18 6.49 28.77
N LYS A 139 -5.01 5.52 29.14
CA LYS A 139 -5.13 5.05 30.53
C LYS A 139 -3.90 4.27 31.00
N TRP A 140 -3.37 3.37 30.16
CA TRP A 140 -2.16 2.60 30.49
C TRP A 140 -0.92 3.51 30.53
N LEU A 141 -0.83 4.48 29.62
CA LEU A 141 0.25 5.47 29.61
C LEU A 141 0.31 6.25 30.94
N PHE A 142 -0.85 6.71 31.41
CA PHE A 142 -0.96 7.40 32.69
C PHE A 142 -0.51 6.53 33.88
N SER A 143 -0.92 5.25 33.93
CA SER A 143 -0.55 4.37 35.05
C SER A 143 0.94 4.04 35.10
N LYS A 144 1.65 4.21 33.99
CA LYS A 144 3.10 4.01 33.89
C LYS A 144 3.92 5.31 33.97
N ASN A 145 3.27 6.46 34.16
CA ASN A 145 3.91 7.78 34.05
C ASN A 145 4.68 7.95 32.73
N LEU A 146 4.16 7.39 31.63
CA LEU A 146 4.75 7.51 30.30
C LEU A 146 3.92 8.45 29.45
N THR A 147 4.58 9.32 28.70
CA THR A 147 3.94 10.02 27.59
C THR A 147 3.69 9.04 26.43
N GLN A 148 2.72 9.36 25.57
CA GLN A 148 2.46 8.58 24.36
C GLN A 148 3.71 8.52 23.46
N ARG A 149 4.45 9.63 23.36
CA ARG A 149 5.67 9.71 22.55
C ARG A 149 6.78 8.79 23.08
N GLU A 150 7.00 8.75 24.39
CA GLU A 150 7.99 7.84 24.99
C GLU A 150 7.62 6.37 24.78
N ALA A 151 6.36 6.00 25.03
CA ALA A 151 5.91 4.63 24.83
C ALA A 151 6.04 4.16 23.38
N ILE A 152 5.78 5.05 22.42
CA ILE A 152 5.98 4.79 20.99
C ILE A 152 7.47 4.61 20.70
N ARG A 153 8.33 5.53 21.15
CA ARG A 153 9.79 5.44 20.94
C ARG A 153 10.39 4.16 21.49
N ASN A 154 9.91 3.68 22.64
CA ASN A 154 10.36 2.42 23.23
C ASN A 154 9.94 1.19 22.41
N PHE A 155 8.85 1.28 21.65
CA PHE A 155 8.32 0.17 20.85
C PHE A 155 8.89 0.14 19.42
N LEU A 156 9.29 1.29 18.86
CA LEU A 156 9.82 1.38 17.49
C LEU A 156 10.98 0.40 17.22
N PRO A 157 11.97 0.20 18.09
CA PRO A 157 13.05 -0.77 17.85
C PRO A 157 12.56 -2.20 17.63
N TRP A 158 11.55 -2.65 18.38
CA TRP A 158 10.96 -3.99 18.19
C TRP A 158 10.20 -4.10 16.88
N LEU A 159 9.63 -2.98 16.42
CA LEU A 159 8.90 -2.92 15.16
C LEU A 159 9.86 -2.87 13.97
N ASP A 160 10.98 -2.17 14.08
CA ASP A 160 12.05 -2.15 13.08
C ASP A 160 12.67 -3.54 12.90
N GLU A 161 12.99 -4.20 14.01
CA GLU A 161 13.57 -5.55 13.99
C GLU A 161 12.63 -6.56 13.30
N VAL A 162 11.32 -6.53 13.58
CA VAL A 162 10.38 -7.46 12.93
C VAL A 162 10.14 -7.12 11.46
N ILE A 163 10.18 -5.84 11.08
CA ILE A 163 10.05 -5.43 9.67
C ILE A 163 11.24 -5.93 8.86
N GLU A 164 12.45 -5.83 9.42
CA GLU A 164 13.68 -6.30 8.78
C GLU A 164 13.72 -7.83 8.67
N LYS A 165 13.42 -8.54 9.77
CA LYS A 165 13.50 -10.01 9.82
C LYS A 165 12.33 -10.71 9.11
N HIS A 166 11.17 -10.08 9.06
CA HIS A 166 9.94 -10.67 8.51
C HIS A 166 9.28 -9.76 7.47
N PRO A 167 9.94 -9.48 6.32
CA PRO A 167 9.41 -8.62 5.27
C PRO A 167 8.14 -9.17 4.60
N GLU A 168 7.78 -10.44 4.83
CA GLU A 168 6.51 -11.04 4.43
C GLU A 168 5.30 -10.53 5.22
N MET A 169 5.52 -9.99 6.43
CA MET A 169 4.46 -9.35 7.21
C MET A 169 4.01 -8.06 6.54
N VAL A 170 2.70 -7.87 6.45
CA VAL A 170 2.13 -6.78 5.65
C VAL A 170 1.87 -5.57 6.52
N TYR A 171 1.37 -5.75 7.73
CA TYR A 171 0.90 -4.64 8.56
C TYR A 171 1.92 -3.95 9.48
N PRO A 172 3.07 -4.54 9.87
CA PRO A 172 4.03 -3.84 10.72
C PRO A 172 4.52 -2.49 10.15
N PRO A 173 4.89 -2.36 8.85
CA PRO A 173 5.28 -1.06 8.27
C PRO A 173 4.16 0.00 8.34
N TYR A 174 2.92 -0.43 8.11
CA TYR A 174 1.74 0.44 8.23
C TYR A 174 1.56 1.00 9.63
N TYR A 175 1.67 0.16 10.66
CA TYR A 175 1.56 0.62 12.04
C TYR A 175 2.78 1.45 12.46
N LYS A 176 3.99 1.16 11.94
CA LYS A 176 5.16 2.02 12.15
C LYS A 176 4.86 3.44 11.68
N ALA A 177 4.40 3.59 10.44
CA ALA A 177 4.03 4.89 9.89
C ALA A 177 2.95 5.60 10.74
N LYS A 178 1.89 4.90 11.16
CA LYS A 178 0.87 5.50 12.03
C LYS A 178 1.42 5.99 13.37
N LEU A 179 2.35 5.27 13.96
CA LEU A 179 2.99 5.66 15.23
C LEU A 179 3.93 6.86 15.04
N LEU A 180 4.65 6.92 13.91
CA LEU A 180 5.49 8.07 13.52
C LEU A 180 4.63 9.33 13.30
N LEU A 181 3.51 9.22 12.58
CA LEU A 181 2.54 10.30 12.43
C LEU A 181 2.03 10.82 13.78
N LYS A 182 1.71 9.90 14.69
CA LYS A 182 1.20 10.26 16.02
C LYS A 182 2.23 11.01 16.87
N THR A 183 3.51 10.74 16.65
CA THR A 183 4.61 11.35 17.41
C THR A 183 5.18 12.61 16.76
N GLY A 184 4.75 12.95 15.54
CA GLY A 184 5.24 14.11 14.79
C GLY A 184 6.71 13.98 14.39
N GLU A 185 7.16 12.76 14.08
CA GLU A 185 8.47 12.51 13.49
C GLU A 185 8.50 12.98 12.02
N ASN A 186 9.66 12.97 11.36
CA ASN A 186 9.85 13.54 10.03
C ASN A 186 8.93 12.89 8.96
N GLU A 187 8.45 13.71 8.03
CA GLU A 187 7.69 13.31 6.85
C GLU A 187 8.39 12.18 6.07
N GLN A 188 9.69 12.32 5.79
CA GLN A 188 10.44 11.36 4.99
C GLN A 188 10.52 9.99 5.68
N ASP A 189 10.88 9.94 6.96
CA ASP A 189 10.97 8.69 7.72
C ASP A 189 9.62 7.95 7.75
N THR A 190 8.54 8.73 7.80
CA THR A 190 7.17 8.20 7.76
C THR A 190 6.83 7.65 6.38
N LEU A 191 7.21 8.35 5.30
CA LEU A 191 7.02 7.87 3.93
C LEU A 191 7.84 6.61 3.65
N ASP A 192 9.09 6.55 4.09
CA ASP A 192 9.98 5.40 3.91
C ASP A 192 9.40 4.14 4.60
N ALA A 193 8.82 4.31 5.78
CA ALA A 193 8.11 3.23 6.47
C ALA A 193 6.79 2.83 5.77
N LEU A 194 6.08 3.79 5.17
CA LEU A 194 4.73 3.59 4.65
C LEU A 194 4.70 3.11 3.19
N ARG A 195 5.60 3.58 2.32
CA ARG A 195 5.59 3.28 0.88
C ARG A 195 5.53 1.79 0.56
N PRO A 196 6.35 0.90 1.16
CA PRO A 196 6.30 -0.53 0.86
C PRO A 196 4.91 -1.14 1.11
N PHE A 197 4.21 -0.62 2.12
CA PHE A 197 2.86 -1.03 2.43
C PHE A 197 1.84 -0.53 1.40
N VAL A 198 1.86 0.77 1.08
CA VAL A 198 0.93 1.36 0.11
C VAL A 198 1.14 0.74 -1.27
N GLN A 199 2.36 0.41 -1.67
CA GLN A 199 2.65 -0.32 -2.90
C GLN A 199 2.00 -1.73 -2.92
N ARG A 200 2.00 -2.45 -1.79
CA ARG A 200 1.33 -3.77 -1.67
C ARG A 200 -0.19 -3.65 -1.60
N LYS A 201 -0.70 -2.52 -1.13
CA LYS A 201 -2.12 -2.24 -0.89
C LYS A 201 -2.63 -1.10 -1.77
N SER A 202 -2.06 -0.93 -2.97
CA SER A 202 -2.34 0.22 -3.84
C SER A 202 -3.77 0.24 -4.39
N ASN A 203 -4.50 -0.87 -4.27
CA ASN A 203 -5.91 -0.98 -4.68
C ASN A 203 -6.90 -0.68 -3.54
N GLU A 204 -6.38 -0.31 -2.36
CA GLU A 204 -7.18 -0.06 -1.17
C GLU A 204 -7.24 1.45 -0.88
N PHE A 205 -8.43 2.03 -0.83
CA PHE A 205 -8.59 3.48 -0.60
C PHE A 205 -7.90 3.95 0.68
N TRP A 206 -7.96 3.14 1.75
CA TRP A 206 -7.45 3.50 3.07
C TRP A 206 -5.91 3.49 3.14
N ALA A 207 -5.23 2.83 2.20
CA ALA A 207 -3.78 2.92 2.07
C ALA A 207 -3.38 4.32 1.60
N TRP A 208 -4.09 4.84 0.58
CA TRP A 208 -3.92 6.20 0.08
C TRP A 208 -4.38 7.27 1.07
N GLU A 209 -5.48 7.03 1.80
CA GLU A 209 -5.89 7.90 2.91
C GLU A 209 -4.78 8.04 3.96
N THR A 210 -4.13 6.92 4.33
CA THR A 210 -3.04 6.94 5.30
C THR A 210 -1.82 7.68 4.75
N MET A 211 -1.55 7.57 3.45
CA MET A 211 -0.48 8.33 2.80
C MET A 211 -0.78 9.83 2.76
N ALA A 212 -2.05 10.22 2.55
CA ALA A 212 -2.49 11.60 2.62
C ALA A 212 -2.27 12.22 4.01
N ASP A 213 -2.46 11.43 5.07
CA ASP A 213 -2.27 11.87 6.46
C ASP A 213 -0.81 12.20 6.79
N VAL A 214 0.15 11.83 5.94
CA VAL A 214 1.58 12.18 6.09
C VAL A 214 1.86 13.63 5.72
N PHE A 215 1.11 14.18 4.78
CA PHE A 215 1.33 15.52 4.27
C PHE A 215 0.56 16.57 5.07
N GLN A 216 1.16 17.75 5.17
CA GLN A 216 0.55 18.91 5.83
C GLN A 216 -0.68 19.41 5.05
N GLU A 217 -1.49 20.23 5.71
CA GLU A 217 -2.64 20.88 5.08
C GLU A 217 -2.19 21.83 3.96
N ASN A 218 -2.98 21.95 2.90
CA ASN A 218 -2.67 22.71 1.69
C ASN A 218 -1.46 22.20 0.88
N ASP A 219 -0.89 21.04 1.21
CA ASP A 219 0.12 20.38 0.37
C ASP A 219 -0.55 19.63 -0.80
N ASP A 220 -0.18 19.94 -2.04
CA ASP A 220 -0.74 19.30 -3.24
C ASP A 220 -0.64 17.77 -3.22
N ARG A 221 0.39 17.21 -2.56
CA ARG A 221 0.57 15.77 -2.37
C ARG A 221 -0.54 15.15 -1.52
N LYS A 222 -1.04 15.89 -0.53
CA LYS A 222 -2.21 15.50 0.28
C LYS A 222 -3.45 15.40 -0.59
N LEU A 223 -3.73 16.45 -1.35
CA LEU A 223 -4.88 16.49 -2.26
C LEU A 223 -4.81 15.35 -3.27
N ALA A 224 -3.65 15.10 -3.86
CA ALA A 224 -3.42 13.99 -4.78
C ALA A 224 -3.75 12.63 -4.14
N CYS A 225 -3.26 12.36 -2.93
CA CYS A 225 -3.53 11.11 -2.23
C CYS A 225 -5.02 10.96 -1.85
N LEU A 226 -5.69 12.03 -1.43
CA LEU A 226 -7.14 12.02 -1.15
C LEU A 226 -7.96 11.77 -2.42
N CYS A 227 -7.63 12.45 -3.52
CA CYS A 227 -8.23 12.23 -4.85
C CYS A 227 -8.04 10.78 -5.30
N LYS A 228 -6.84 10.23 -5.14
CA LYS A 228 -6.57 8.82 -5.46
C LYS A 228 -7.42 7.89 -4.61
N ALA A 229 -7.51 8.12 -3.30
CA ALA A 229 -8.35 7.32 -2.41
C ALA A 229 -9.85 7.37 -2.80
N LEU A 230 -10.36 8.54 -3.18
CA LEU A 230 -11.77 8.73 -3.58
C LEU A 230 -12.07 8.27 -5.01
N SER A 231 -11.05 7.98 -5.81
CA SER A 231 -11.23 7.40 -7.15
C SER A 231 -11.61 5.92 -7.15
N PHE A 232 -11.46 5.23 -6.01
CA PHE A 232 -11.84 3.82 -5.86
C PHE A 232 -13.35 3.66 -5.65
N ASN A 233 -13.92 2.61 -6.25
CA ASN A 233 -15.32 2.23 -6.02
C ASN A 233 -15.49 1.53 -4.66
N SER A 234 -15.56 2.33 -3.60
CA SER A 234 -15.74 1.89 -2.22
C SER A 234 -17.15 2.19 -1.75
N SER A 235 -17.70 1.39 -0.84
CA SER A 235 -19.01 1.69 -0.26
C SER A 235 -18.95 3.00 0.54
N GLU A 236 -19.96 3.84 0.30
CA GLU A 236 -20.06 5.22 0.80
C GLU A 236 -19.95 5.32 2.33
N GLU A 237 -20.50 4.34 3.05
CA GLU A 237 -20.42 4.24 4.51
C GLU A 237 -18.97 4.14 5.02
N PHE A 238 -18.09 3.44 4.29
CA PHE A 238 -16.70 3.23 4.68
C PHE A 238 -15.79 4.43 4.39
N ILE A 239 -16.18 5.30 3.45
CA ILE A 239 -15.36 6.45 3.02
C ILE A 239 -15.85 7.79 3.58
N ILE A 240 -16.84 7.79 4.48
CA ILE A 240 -17.40 9.03 5.02
C ILE A 240 -16.35 9.91 5.74
N ASN A 241 -15.38 9.29 6.40
CA ASN A 241 -14.26 9.99 7.03
C ASN A 241 -13.29 10.56 5.98
N LEU A 242 -13.04 9.81 4.91
CA LEU A 242 -12.22 10.25 3.79
C LEU A 242 -12.86 11.45 3.07
N ARG A 243 -14.20 11.43 2.85
CA ARG A 243 -14.94 12.59 2.32
C ARG A 243 -14.85 13.80 3.24
N HIS A 244 -14.92 13.59 4.56
CA HIS A 244 -14.77 14.67 5.55
C HIS A 244 -13.39 15.32 5.46
N LYS A 245 -12.32 14.52 5.37
CA LYS A 245 -10.94 15.00 5.14
C LYS A 245 -10.84 15.78 3.83
N MET A 246 -11.43 15.26 2.76
CA MET A 246 -11.45 15.92 1.45
C MET A 246 -12.19 17.26 1.49
N ALA A 247 -13.38 17.32 2.10
CA ALA A 247 -14.13 18.56 2.28
C ALA A 247 -13.30 19.59 3.05
N SER A 248 -12.64 19.17 4.14
CA SER A 248 -11.77 20.06 4.91
C SER A 248 -10.60 20.62 4.09
N GLU A 249 -9.95 19.79 3.26
CA GLU A 249 -8.86 20.19 2.38
C GLU A 249 -9.35 21.14 1.26
N LEU A 250 -10.49 20.86 0.65
CA LEU A 250 -11.07 21.69 -0.41
C LEU A 250 -11.51 23.06 0.09
N ILE A 251 -12.05 23.15 1.32
CA ILE A 251 -12.41 24.43 1.95
C ILE A 251 -11.18 25.32 2.11
N LYS A 252 -10.06 24.77 2.60
CA LYS A 252 -8.81 25.52 2.83
C LYS A 252 -8.17 26.02 1.53
N ARG A 253 -8.47 25.34 0.42
CA ARG A 253 -8.06 25.71 -0.95
C ARG A 253 -9.09 26.55 -1.68
N GLU A 254 -10.18 26.93 -1.03
CA GLU A 254 -11.29 27.70 -1.60
C GLU A 254 -11.97 27.02 -2.80
N HIS A 255 -11.86 25.70 -2.90
CA HIS A 255 -12.58 24.89 -3.89
C HIS A 255 -14.02 24.60 -3.43
N TYR A 256 -14.79 25.66 -3.22
CA TYR A 256 -16.07 25.62 -2.52
C TYR A 256 -17.14 24.75 -3.19
N GLN A 257 -17.22 24.74 -4.54
CA GLN A 257 -18.20 23.92 -5.26
C GLN A 257 -17.97 22.42 -5.03
N ALA A 258 -16.69 22.00 -5.08
CA ALA A 258 -16.29 20.63 -4.82
C ALA A 258 -16.45 20.26 -3.34
N ALA A 259 -16.07 21.18 -2.43
CA ALA A 259 -16.24 20.99 -0.99
C ALA A 259 -17.72 20.79 -0.61
N LYS A 260 -18.61 21.62 -1.18
CA LYS A 260 -20.05 21.52 -0.94
C LYS A 260 -20.60 20.17 -1.39
N ALA A 261 -20.20 19.69 -2.57
CA ALA A 261 -20.60 18.37 -3.06
C ALA A 261 -20.17 17.22 -2.13
N GLU A 262 -18.99 17.30 -1.50
CA GLU A 262 -18.57 16.31 -0.51
C GLU A 262 -19.39 16.40 0.79
N ILE A 263 -19.69 17.60 1.25
CA ILE A 263 -20.49 17.82 2.46
C ILE A 263 -21.93 17.30 2.27
N GLU A 264 -22.56 17.59 1.14
CA GLU A 264 -23.91 17.12 0.83
C GLU A 264 -23.98 15.60 0.86
N LYS A 265 -23.00 14.90 0.27
CA LYS A 265 -22.89 13.43 0.35
C LYS A 265 -22.73 12.94 1.79
N ILE A 266 -21.88 13.57 2.59
CA ILE A 266 -21.70 13.21 4.01
C ILE A 266 -23.01 13.33 4.78
N VAL A 267 -23.78 14.39 4.55
CA VAL A 267 -25.07 14.63 5.20
C VAL A 267 -26.09 13.59 4.76
N GLU A 268 -26.23 13.37 3.45
CA GLU A 268 -27.13 12.38 2.87
C GLU A 268 -26.90 10.98 3.46
N ILE A 269 -25.65 10.50 3.46
CA ILE A 269 -25.30 9.16 3.99
C ILE A 269 -25.63 9.07 5.48
N ARG A 270 -25.32 10.10 6.27
CA ARG A 270 -25.61 10.12 7.70
C ARG A 270 -27.11 10.10 7.98
N GLU A 271 -27.89 10.89 7.26
CA GLU A 271 -29.34 10.95 7.41
C GLU A 271 -30.01 9.62 7.03
N GLN A 272 -29.62 9.03 5.90
CA GLN A 272 -30.12 7.73 5.46
C GLN A 272 -29.86 6.61 6.49
N ASN A 273 -28.75 6.69 7.22
CA ASN A 273 -28.38 5.74 8.26
C ASN A 273 -28.85 6.12 9.68
N GLY A 274 -29.54 7.25 9.85
CA GLY A 274 -29.93 7.77 11.17
C GLY A 274 -28.75 8.14 12.07
N TRP A 275 -27.58 8.44 11.49
CA TRP A 275 -26.38 8.85 12.22
C TRP A 275 -26.39 10.36 12.48
N ASN A 276 -25.88 10.77 13.65
CA ASN A 276 -25.76 12.19 13.96
C ASN A 276 -24.75 12.89 13.02
N ILE A 277 -25.15 14.05 12.50
CA ILE A 277 -24.27 14.94 11.73
C ILE A 277 -23.24 15.57 12.67
N LEU A 278 -21.97 15.49 12.30
CA LEU A 278 -20.85 16.07 13.06
C LEU A 278 -21.00 17.59 13.17
N ASN A 279 -20.60 18.16 14.31
CA ASN A 279 -20.66 19.61 14.52
C ASN A 279 -19.84 20.38 13.47
N THR A 280 -18.67 19.88 13.09
CA THR A 280 -17.83 20.48 12.03
C THR A 280 -18.56 20.60 10.70
N VAL A 281 -19.39 19.60 10.35
CA VAL A 281 -20.19 19.64 9.12
C VAL A 281 -21.30 20.70 9.24
N LYS A 282 -21.98 20.76 10.39
CA LYS A 282 -23.00 21.79 10.65
C LYS A 282 -22.40 23.20 10.61
N GLU A 283 -21.20 23.38 11.15
CA GLU A 283 -20.44 24.63 11.10
C GLU A 283 -20.14 25.04 9.66
N TRP A 284 -19.68 24.12 8.80
CA TRP A 284 -19.47 24.39 7.38
C TRP A 284 -20.77 24.76 6.67
N GLN A 285 -21.89 24.08 6.95
CA GLN A 285 -23.19 24.39 6.36
C GLN A 285 -23.69 25.80 6.70
N ASN A 286 -23.28 26.37 7.84
CA ASN A 286 -23.68 27.72 8.27
C ASN A 286 -22.79 28.83 7.68
N GLN A 287 -21.72 28.50 6.97
CA GLN A 287 -20.83 29.50 6.36
C GLN A 287 -21.46 30.15 5.13
N GLU A 288 -21.13 31.42 4.87
CA GLU A 288 -21.66 32.18 3.73
C GLU A 288 -21.31 31.52 2.39
N TRP A 289 -20.08 31.01 2.24
CA TRP A 289 -19.65 30.32 1.03
C TRP A 289 -20.52 29.09 0.75
N TYR A 290 -20.95 28.35 1.78
CA TYR A 290 -21.76 27.14 1.59
C TYR A 290 -23.17 27.50 1.11
N GLN A 291 -23.76 28.56 1.67
CA GLN A 291 -25.11 29.01 1.33
C GLN A 291 -25.18 29.61 -0.08
N SER A 292 -24.14 30.35 -0.49
CA SER A 292 -24.07 31.05 -1.78
C SER A 292 -23.54 30.21 -2.95
N THR A 293 -22.87 29.09 -2.67
CA THR A 293 -22.25 28.25 -3.71
C THR A 293 -23.20 27.16 -4.20
N GLN A 294 -23.22 26.89 -5.52
CA GLN A 294 -23.84 25.69 -6.07
C GLN A 294 -22.84 24.52 -6.01
N ALA A 295 -23.29 23.35 -5.54
CA ALA A 295 -22.45 22.16 -5.51
C ALA A 295 -22.15 21.65 -6.93
N ASN A 296 -20.97 21.05 -7.11
CA ASN A 296 -20.72 20.21 -8.28
C ASN A 296 -21.73 19.04 -8.30
N GLN A 297 -22.08 18.57 -9.49
CA GLN A 297 -22.84 17.32 -9.63
C GLN A 297 -22.06 16.14 -9.02
N ASP A 298 -20.77 16.05 -9.33
CA ASP A 298 -19.82 15.15 -8.68
C ASP A 298 -18.38 15.69 -8.82
N ASN A 299 -17.43 15.01 -8.18
CA ASN A 299 -16.02 15.40 -8.15
C ASN A 299 -15.12 14.41 -8.93
N THR A 300 -15.68 13.59 -9.83
CA THR A 300 -14.94 12.54 -10.54
C THR A 300 -13.80 13.10 -11.37
N GLU A 301 -14.06 14.18 -12.12
CA GLU A 301 -13.03 14.85 -12.94
C GLU A 301 -11.88 15.38 -12.08
N LEU A 302 -12.21 15.95 -10.91
CA LEU A 302 -11.23 16.41 -9.94
C LEU A 302 -10.35 15.24 -9.47
N TYR A 303 -10.96 14.11 -9.12
CA TYR A 303 -10.21 12.93 -8.67
C TYR A 303 -9.30 12.38 -9.74
N GLN A 304 -9.79 12.25 -10.97
CA GLN A 304 -9.02 11.77 -12.11
C GLN A 304 -7.85 12.69 -12.46
N LYS A 305 -8.01 14.01 -12.29
CA LYS A 305 -6.95 14.99 -12.53
C LYS A 305 -5.75 14.80 -11.61
N TYR A 306 -5.98 14.57 -10.32
CA TYR A 306 -4.93 14.53 -9.30
C TYR A 306 -4.44 13.12 -8.95
N ALA A 307 -5.25 12.08 -9.20
CA ALA A 307 -4.89 10.70 -8.88
C ALA A 307 -3.54 10.23 -9.46
N PRO A 308 -3.12 10.60 -10.70
CA PRO A 308 -1.81 10.23 -11.23
C PRO A 308 -0.64 10.79 -10.41
N GLN A 309 -0.78 12.00 -9.84
CA GLN A 309 0.26 12.60 -9.01
C GLN A 309 0.49 11.80 -7.72
N ALA A 310 -0.53 11.13 -7.18
CA ALA A 310 -0.37 10.24 -6.03
C ALA A 310 0.51 9.03 -6.37
N GLU A 311 0.39 8.49 -7.59
CA GLU A 311 1.22 7.38 -8.05
C GLU A 311 2.68 7.80 -8.25
N GLU A 312 2.92 9.02 -8.76
CA GLU A 312 4.26 9.62 -8.83
C GLU A 312 4.94 9.67 -7.45
N ILE A 313 4.21 10.10 -6.42
CA ILE A 313 4.72 10.13 -5.05
C ILE A 313 4.98 8.70 -4.55
N LEU A 314 4.05 7.76 -4.75
CA LEU A 314 4.21 6.38 -4.27
C LEU A 314 5.44 5.67 -4.84
N TYR A 315 5.81 5.99 -6.08
CA TYR A 315 6.87 5.31 -6.82
C TYR A 315 8.11 6.18 -7.05
N GLU A 316 8.28 7.28 -6.33
CA GLU A 316 9.42 8.19 -6.52
C GLU A 316 10.79 7.48 -6.40
N ASP A 317 10.89 6.48 -5.51
CA ASP A 317 12.11 5.67 -5.30
C ASP A 317 12.37 4.65 -6.43
N THR A 318 11.42 4.48 -7.35
CA THR A 318 11.60 3.62 -8.53
C THR A 318 12.24 4.42 -9.66
N PRO A 319 13.34 3.94 -10.26
CA PRO A 319 14.01 4.66 -11.34
C PRO A 319 13.07 4.97 -12.52
N GLU A 320 12.94 6.26 -12.84
CA GLU A 320 12.28 6.72 -14.05
C GLU A 320 13.18 6.48 -15.27
N LYS A 321 12.56 6.08 -16.38
CA LYS A 321 13.26 5.81 -17.64
C LYS A 321 12.53 6.50 -18.78
N ASN A 322 13.29 7.12 -19.68
CA ASN A 322 12.79 7.51 -20.99
C ASN A 322 12.80 6.29 -21.90
N VAL A 323 11.68 6.04 -22.56
CA VAL A 323 11.53 4.95 -23.53
C VAL A 323 10.80 5.46 -24.77
N VAL A 324 11.06 4.86 -25.92
CA VAL A 324 10.41 5.19 -27.19
C VAL A 324 9.41 4.11 -27.53
N VAL A 325 8.22 4.52 -27.99
CA VAL A 325 7.21 3.60 -28.51
C VAL A 325 7.66 3.02 -29.85
N GLU A 326 7.98 1.74 -29.88
CA GLU A 326 8.43 1.00 -31.08
C GLU A 326 7.22 0.49 -31.90
N PHE A 327 6.14 0.09 -31.22
CA PHE A 327 4.97 -0.50 -31.84
C PHE A 327 3.73 -0.31 -30.98
N VAL A 328 2.57 -0.13 -31.61
CA VAL A 328 1.28 0.02 -30.93
C VAL A 328 0.25 -0.97 -31.47
N ASN A 329 -0.23 -1.86 -30.59
CA ASN A 329 -1.38 -2.70 -30.85
C ASN A 329 -2.65 -2.05 -30.29
N LYS A 330 -3.35 -1.26 -31.12
CA LYS A 330 -4.54 -0.51 -30.71
C LYS A 330 -5.70 -1.39 -30.23
N HIS A 331 -5.84 -2.60 -30.76
CA HIS A 331 -6.89 -3.54 -30.37
C HIS A 331 -6.63 -4.12 -28.97
N LYS A 332 -5.38 -4.53 -28.70
CA LYS A 332 -5.01 -5.12 -27.40
C LYS A 332 -4.66 -4.07 -26.32
N LYS A 333 -4.60 -2.78 -26.69
CA LYS A 333 -4.10 -1.70 -25.83
C LYS A 333 -2.70 -1.97 -25.27
N VAL A 334 -1.85 -2.61 -26.07
CA VAL A 334 -0.46 -2.93 -25.72
C VAL A 334 0.46 -2.15 -26.64
N LEU A 335 1.54 -1.61 -26.09
CA LEU A 335 2.63 -1.02 -26.87
C LEU A 335 3.95 -1.70 -26.53
N ASN A 336 4.85 -1.76 -27.51
CA ASN A 336 6.24 -2.12 -27.30
C ASN A 336 7.04 -0.84 -27.10
N PHE A 337 8.02 -0.90 -26.22
CA PHE A 337 8.93 0.19 -25.96
C PHE A 337 10.39 -0.27 -26.09
N VAL A 338 11.25 0.69 -26.37
CA VAL A 338 12.70 0.51 -26.41
C VAL A 338 13.38 1.71 -25.76
N LYS A 339 14.34 1.46 -24.88
CA LYS A 339 15.27 2.48 -24.40
C LYS A 339 16.59 2.40 -25.16
N ASP A 340 17.12 1.18 -25.24
CA ASP A 340 18.37 0.80 -25.87
C ASP A 340 18.37 -0.73 -26.10
N GLN A 341 19.48 -1.28 -26.59
CA GLN A 341 19.59 -2.72 -26.89
C GLN A 341 19.50 -3.64 -25.64
N SER A 342 19.71 -3.09 -24.44
CA SER A 342 19.66 -3.82 -23.17
C SER A 342 18.30 -3.73 -22.48
N PHE A 343 17.50 -2.71 -22.81
CA PHE A 343 16.21 -2.46 -22.17
C PHE A 343 15.11 -2.16 -23.19
N SER A 344 14.29 -3.18 -23.42
CA SER A 344 13.08 -3.11 -24.24
C SER A 344 12.03 -4.07 -23.68
N GLY A 345 10.77 -3.86 -24.04
CA GLY A 345 9.69 -4.70 -23.59
C GLY A 345 8.35 -4.22 -24.10
N PHE A 346 7.28 -4.62 -23.42
CA PHE A 346 5.93 -4.19 -23.75
C PHE A 346 5.08 -4.05 -22.48
N PHE A 347 4.07 -3.19 -22.55
CA PHE A 347 3.12 -2.99 -21.47
C PHE A 347 1.73 -2.62 -21.99
N ASN A 348 0.72 -2.79 -21.15
CA ASN A 348 -0.64 -2.32 -21.42
C ASN A 348 -0.74 -0.82 -21.10
N TYR A 349 -1.18 -0.01 -22.07
CA TYR A 349 -1.27 1.44 -21.93
C TYR A 349 -2.68 1.94 -21.59
N ALA A 350 -3.66 1.04 -21.41
CA ALA A 350 -5.02 1.40 -21.06
C ALA A 350 -5.06 2.15 -19.71
N GLY A 351 -5.81 3.25 -19.66
CA GLY A 351 -5.88 4.13 -18.48
C GLY A 351 -4.73 5.14 -18.37
N TYR A 352 -3.68 5.01 -19.17
CA TYR A 352 -2.54 5.93 -19.18
C TYR A 352 -2.48 6.79 -20.45
N LEU A 353 -2.73 6.20 -21.63
CA LEU A 353 -2.64 6.88 -22.92
C LEU A 353 -3.88 6.60 -23.77
N GLU A 354 -4.46 7.64 -24.36
CA GLU A 354 -5.59 7.47 -25.29
C GLU A 354 -5.14 7.00 -26.68
N LYS A 355 -4.14 7.70 -27.24
CA LYS A 355 -3.67 7.53 -28.61
C LYS A 355 -2.13 7.59 -28.69
N PRO A 356 -1.41 6.60 -28.13
CA PRO A 356 0.03 6.52 -28.31
C PRO A 356 0.38 6.31 -29.79
N GLU A 357 1.44 6.96 -30.23
CA GLU A 357 1.99 6.85 -31.58
C GLU A 357 3.40 6.27 -31.57
N ILE A 358 3.78 5.63 -32.67
CA ILE A 358 5.13 5.09 -32.82
C ILE A 358 6.10 6.28 -32.90
N GLY A 359 7.16 6.24 -32.10
CA GLY A 359 8.12 7.34 -31.95
C GLY A 359 7.83 8.27 -30.78
N ASP A 360 6.67 8.15 -30.10
CA ASP A 360 6.43 8.88 -28.86
C ASP A 360 7.51 8.53 -27.82
N ILE A 361 8.02 9.55 -27.12
CA ILE A 361 8.92 9.37 -25.96
C ILE A 361 8.06 9.42 -24.70
N LEU A 362 8.28 8.46 -23.82
CA LEU A 362 7.53 8.30 -22.57
C LEU A 362 8.50 8.26 -21.40
N LYS A 363 8.20 9.04 -20.35
CA LYS A 363 8.77 8.89 -19.01
C LYS A 363 7.98 7.82 -18.28
N VAL A 364 8.64 6.72 -17.92
CA VAL A 364 7.97 5.56 -17.31
C VAL A 364 8.73 5.04 -16.10
N ARG A 365 7.97 4.64 -15.08
CA ARG A 365 8.43 3.75 -14.02
C ARG A 365 7.81 2.37 -14.24
N LEU A 366 8.65 1.35 -14.36
CA LEU A 366 8.24 0.02 -14.79
C LEU A 366 8.68 -1.05 -13.80
N LYS A 367 7.80 -2.02 -13.52
CA LYS A 367 8.11 -3.22 -12.74
C LYS A 367 7.99 -4.46 -13.63
N PRO A 368 9.03 -5.31 -13.75
CA PRO A 368 8.90 -6.60 -14.43
C PRO A 368 7.80 -7.44 -13.79
N GLU A 369 6.92 -8.04 -14.60
CA GLU A 369 5.80 -8.84 -14.10
C GLU A 369 5.48 -9.98 -15.08
N GLY A 370 5.18 -11.18 -14.57
CA GLY A 370 4.70 -12.28 -15.39
C GLY A 370 5.66 -12.72 -16.50
N ASN A 371 5.23 -12.61 -17.76
CA ASN A 371 5.94 -13.12 -18.94
C ASN A 371 7.22 -12.34 -19.23
N GLU A 372 8.19 -12.99 -19.86
CA GLU A 372 9.42 -12.37 -20.32
C GLU A 372 9.13 -11.14 -21.23
N GLY A 373 9.71 -10.01 -20.86
CA GLY A 373 9.55 -8.73 -21.57
C GLY A 373 8.26 -7.95 -21.25
N TYR A 374 7.33 -8.50 -20.45
CA TYR A 374 6.19 -7.71 -19.96
C TYR A 374 6.59 -6.87 -18.75
N HIS A 375 6.18 -5.61 -18.79
CA HIS A 375 6.35 -4.69 -17.67
C HIS A 375 5.00 -4.16 -17.22
N LYS A 376 4.77 -4.15 -15.92
CA LYS A 376 3.69 -3.38 -15.31
C LYS A 376 4.10 -1.91 -15.24
N VAL A 377 3.23 -1.04 -15.75
CA VAL A 377 3.37 0.41 -15.60
C VAL A 377 3.05 0.76 -14.15
N LEU A 378 3.98 1.45 -13.49
CA LEU A 378 3.77 2.04 -12.18
C LEU A 378 3.36 3.50 -12.35
N THR A 379 4.09 4.23 -13.20
CA THR A 379 3.71 5.57 -13.64
C THR A 379 4.12 5.80 -15.10
N LEU A 380 3.42 6.73 -15.76
CA LEU A 380 3.63 7.04 -17.16
C LEU A 380 3.25 8.49 -17.45
N GLN A 381 4.16 9.21 -18.10
CA GLN A 381 3.91 10.51 -18.70
C GLN A 381 4.48 10.57 -20.12
N LYS A 382 3.76 11.21 -21.06
CA LYS A 382 4.31 11.52 -22.37
C LYS A 382 5.33 12.66 -22.24
N ASP A 383 6.48 12.51 -22.88
CA ASP A 383 7.52 13.53 -22.94
C ASP A 383 7.53 14.15 -24.34
N ASP A 384 6.88 15.30 -24.47
CA ASP A 384 6.82 16.08 -25.71
C ASP A 384 8.00 17.06 -25.86
N GLU A 385 8.84 17.21 -24.82
CA GLU A 385 9.96 18.15 -24.80
C GLU A 385 11.24 17.51 -25.35
N THR A 386 11.49 16.26 -25.00
CA THR A 386 12.67 15.52 -25.47
C THR A 386 12.54 15.24 -26.97
N LYS A 387 13.54 15.67 -27.76
CA LYS A 387 13.60 15.41 -29.21
C LYS A 387 14.60 14.32 -29.57
N ASP A 388 15.66 14.20 -28.78
CA ASP A 388 16.76 13.26 -29.01
C ASP A 388 16.71 12.13 -27.99
N HIS A 389 16.82 10.90 -28.47
CA HIS A 389 16.80 9.71 -27.63
C HIS A 389 17.66 8.61 -28.26
N PRO A 390 18.43 7.80 -27.49
CA PRO A 390 19.31 6.77 -28.07
C PRO A 390 18.63 5.74 -28.96
N ALA A 391 17.32 5.55 -28.81
CA ALA A 391 16.49 4.68 -29.62
C ALA A 391 15.77 5.37 -30.79
N ILE A 392 16.03 6.65 -31.05
CA ILE A 392 15.54 7.40 -32.20
C ILE A 392 16.73 7.99 -32.95
N THR A 393 16.70 7.95 -34.28
CA THR A 393 17.67 8.64 -35.11
C THR A 393 16.99 9.25 -36.32
N ASP A 394 17.41 10.46 -36.68
CA ASP A 394 17.15 10.98 -38.01
C ASP A 394 18.13 10.33 -39.00
N PHE A 395 17.71 10.19 -40.26
CA PHE A 395 18.53 9.61 -41.33
C PHE A 395 18.30 10.35 -42.64
N GLN A 396 19.31 10.31 -43.51
CA GLN A 396 19.22 10.78 -44.88
C GLN A 396 20.10 9.90 -45.76
N GLY A 397 19.61 9.57 -46.95
CA GLY A 397 20.41 8.86 -47.95
C GLY A 397 19.58 8.23 -49.05
N GLN A 398 20.27 7.62 -50.00
CA GLN A 398 19.64 7.00 -51.16
C GLN A 398 18.99 5.65 -50.78
N ILE A 399 17.72 5.47 -51.11
CA ILE A 399 16.98 4.22 -50.87
C ILE A 399 17.34 3.14 -51.91
N LYS A 400 17.47 1.90 -51.45
CA LYS A 400 17.59 0.71 -52.30
C LYS A 400 16.40 -0.21 -52.08
N LEU A 401 15.50 -0.28 -53.04
CA LEU A 401 14.34 -1.17 -52.98
C LEU A 401 14.76 -2.62 -53.26
N LYS A 402 14.11 -3.56 -52.56
CA LYS A 402 14.38 -5.00 -52.67
C LYS A 402 13.18 -5.75 -53.25
N PRO A 403 13.21 -6.09 -54.55
CA PRO A 403 12.23 -6.98 -55.15
C PRO A 403 12.27 -8.40 -54.54
N PRO A 404 11.16 -9.15 -54.54
CA PRO A 404 9.82 -8.77 -55.03
C PRO A 404 8.98 -8.03 -53.97
N HIS A 405 9.44 -7.94 -52.73
CA HIS A 405 8.65 -7.44 -51.60
C HIS A 405 8.65 -5.90 -51.45
N ASN A 406 9.43 -5.18 -52.26
CA ASN A 406 9.50 -3.72 -52.35
C ASN A 406 9.69 -3.00 -51.00
N PHE A 407 10.40 -3.61 -50.05
CA PHE A 407 10.91 -2.90 -48.88
C PHE A 407 12.20 -2.15 -49.24
N GLY A 408 12.48 -1.06 -48.53
CA GLY A 408 13.64 -0.22 -48.76
C GLY A 408 14.74 -0.41 -47.72
N LEU A 409 15.99 -0.24 -48.15
CA LEU A 409 17.15 -0.09 -47.27
C LEU A 409 17.88 1.21 -47.58
N VAL A 410 18.11 2.03 -46.57
CA VAL A 410 18.93 3.24 -46.67
C VAL A 410 20.20 3.03 -45.85
N SER A 411 21.36 3.38 -46.40
CA SER A 411 22.59 3.46 -45.63
C SER A 411 22.79 4.91 -45.24
N SER A 412 22.78 5.19 -43.93
CA SER A 412 22.98 6.51 -43.34
C SER A 412 24.17 6.44 -42.39
N ASP A 413 24.65 7.59 -41.93
CA ASP A 413 25.75 7.68 -40.95
C ASP A 413 25.47 6.86 -39.66
N ASN A 414 24.19 6.75 -39.27
CA ASN A 414 23.75 6.03 -38.07
C ASN A 414 23.46 4.53 -38.30
N GLY A 415 23.80 4.01 -39.49
CA GLY A 415 23.66 2.61 -39.85
C GLY A 415 22.65 2.34 -40.97
N LYS A 416 22.24 1.07 -41.09
CA LYS A 416 21.27 0.64 -42.11
C LYS A 416 19.85 0.83 -41.57
N ILE A 417 19.04 1.58 -42.31
CA ILE A 417 17.64 1.84 -42.00
C ILE A 417 16.75 0.96 -42.88
N PHE A 418 15.85 0.20 -42.24
CA PHE A 418 14.82 -0.57 -42.90
C PHE A 418 13.53 0.25 -43.07
N ILE A 419 13.03 0.31 -44.30
CA ILE A 419 11.77 0.98 -44.65
C ILE A 419 10.77 -0.08 -45.11
N HIS A 420 9.67 -0.23 -44.37
CA HIS A 420 8.64 -1.21 -44.68
C HIS A 420 7.94 -0.88 -46.02
N SER A 421 7.58 -1.89 -46.82
CA SER A 421 6.97 -1.73 -48.15
C SER A 421 5.73 -0.82 -48.17
N LYS A 422 4.81 -1.00 -47.23
CA LYS A 422 3.66 -0.09 -47.04
C LYS A 422 4.02 1.40 -46.95
N MET A 423 5.18 1.74 -46.37
CA MET A 423 5.64 3.12 -46.26
C MET A 423 6.25 3.62 -47.58
N VAL A 424 6.94 2.75 -48.31
CA VAL A 424 7.39 3.01 -49.70
C VAL A 424 6.21 3.30 -50.59
N GLU A 425 5.19 2.44 -50.59
CA GLU A 425 3.97 2.58 -51.38
C GLU A 425 3.19 3.85 -51.03
N LYS A 426 2.96 4.10 -49.72
CA LYS A 426 2.20 5.25 -49.24
C LYS A 426 2.84 6.58 -49.67
N ASN A 427 4.16 6.67 -49.63
CA ASN A 427 4.90 7.88 -49.97
C ASN A 427 5.36 7.90 -51.44
N LYS A 428 4.99 6.89 -52.25
CA LYS A 428 5.37 6.77 -53.67
C LYS A 428 6.87 6.90 -53.91
N ILE A 429 7.67 6.28 -53.06
CA ILE A 429 9.12 6.37 -53.12
C ILE A 429 9.64 5.47 -54.25
N GLU A 430 10.48 6.04 -55.13
CA GLU A 430 11.11 5.32 -56.24
C GLU A 430 12.47 4.73 -55.85
N ASP A 431 12.94 3.71 -56.58
CA ASP A 431 14.27 3.15 -56.31
C ASP A 431 15.37 4.20 -56.62
N LYS A 432 16.39 4.25 -55.77
CA LYS A 432 17.54 5.17 -55.89
C LYS A 432 17.22 6.66 -55.73
N THR A 433 16.08 7.04 -55.18
CA THR A 433 15.84 8.43 -54.77
C THR A 433 16.49 8.72 -53.41
N ASP A 434 16.82 9.99 -53.18
CA ASP A 434 17.22 10.43 -51.84
C ASP A 434 15.97 10.52 -50.96
N VAL A 435 16.08 9.97 -49.76
CA VAL A 435 15.02 10.03 -48.75
C VAL A 435 15.61 10.51 -47.44
N SER A 436 14.79 11.19 -46.64
CA SER A 436 15.12 11.54 -45.27
C SER A 436 13.99 11.14 -44.34
N GLY A 437 14.27 11.07 -43.04
CA GLY A 437 13.23 10.76 -42.09
C GLY A 437 13.76 10.39 -40.73
N ARG A 438 12.91 9.69 -39.98
CA ARG A 438 13.18 9.28 -38.61
C ARG A 438 12.99 7.78 -38.47
N ALA A 439 13.89 7.14 -37.73
CA ALA A 439 13.87 5.72 -37.45
C ALA A 439 13.90 5.46 -35.94
N VAL A 440 13.29 4.33 -35.54
CA VAL A 440 13.32 3.82 -34.18
C VAL A 440 14.14 2.53 -34.14
N LEU A 441 14.85 2.31 -33.03
CA LEU A 441 15.56 1.07 -32.78
C LEU A 441 14.54 -0.07 -32.59
N SER A 442 14.72 -1.19 -33.27
CA SER A 442 13.75 -2.30 -33.27
C SER A 442 14.45 -3.65 -33.27
N TYR A 443 13.90 -4.64 -32.56
CA TYR A 443 14.48 -5.97 -32.52
C TYR A 443 13.86 -6.90 -33.55
N ASN A 444 14.65 -7.33 -34.54
CA ASN A 444 14.18 -8.22 -35.59
C ASN A 444 14.20 -9.67 -35.12
N LYS A 445 13.08 -10.15 -34.57
CA LYS A 445 12.93 -11.53 -34.07
C LYS A 445 13.27 -12.62 -35.10
N LYS A 446 13.11 -12.36 -36.41
CA LYS A 446 13.44 -13.36 -37.45
C LYS A 446 14.94 -13.49 -37.68
N ARG A 447 15.68 -12.39 -37.51
CA ARG A 447 17.13 -12.35 -37.75
C ARG A 447 17.94 -12.41 -36.46
N GLY A 448 17.31 -12.20 -35.31
CA GLY A 448 17.97 -12.20 -34.01
C GLY A 448 18.90 -11.00 -33.81
N GLU A 449 18.64 -9.88 -34.47
CA GLU A 449 19.49 -8.69 -34.42
C GLU A 449 18.69 -7.40 -34.26
N TRP A 450 19.35 -6.38 -33.71
CA TRP A 450 18.84 -5.02 -33.64
C TRP A 450 19.00 -4.32 -34.98
N GLU A 451 17.96 -3.63 -35.42
CA GLU A 451 17.96 -2.84 -36.65
C GLU A 451 17.25 -1.50 -36.44
N TRP A 452 17.54 -0.53 -37.30
CA TRP A 452 16.81 0.73 -37.35
C TRP A 452 15.62 0.59 -38.30
N LYS A 453 14.43 0.92 -37.81
CA LYS A 453 13.19 0.84 -38.59
C LYS A 453 12.62 2.25 -38.79
N ALA A 454 12.42 2.64 -40.04
CA ALA A 454 11.83 3.94 -40.35
C ALA A 454 10.39 4.05 -39.83
N ILE A 455 10.11 5.17 -39.17
CA ILE A 455 8.79 5.54 -38.63
C ILE A 455 8.21 6.74 -39.39
N ILE A 456 9.08 7.60 -39.93
CA ILE A 456 8.74 8.70 -40.83
C ILE A 456 9.72 8.63 -42.01
N VAL A 457 9.23 8.80 -43.23
CA VAL A 457 10.05 8.92 -44.44
C VAL A 457 9.46 10.01 -45.31
N ASN A 458 10.31 10.92 -45.74
CA ASN A 458 10.07 11.97 -46.72
C ASN A 458 10.91 11.65 -47.96
N GLY A 459 10.28 11.67 -49.12
CA GLY A 459 10.92 11.44 -50.42
C GLY A 459 11.12 12.71 -51.22
#